data_AF-A0A3M8SZ19-F1
#
_entry.id   AF-A0A3M8SZ19-F1
#
_cell.length_a   1.000
_cell.length_b   1.000
_cell.length_c   1.000
_cell.angle_alpha   90.00
_cell.angle_beta   90.00
_cell.angle_gamma   90.00
#
_symmetry.space_group_name_H-M   'P 1'
#
loop_
_entity.id
_entity.type
_entity.pdbx_description
1 polymer ?
#
loop_
_entity_poly.entity_id
_entity_poly.type
_entity_poly.pdbx_seq_one_letter_code
_entity_poly.pdbx_strand_id
1 'polypeptide(L)'
;MKTVFIAALMLCVGCSLNNNQPTMNNQPTMAHEPLESALIIGSAESPDPVLVRVMELEKTGIVKDVVVQESFPVQIRLRAPRKTIDELNRIPRVGGLR
;
A
#
# COMPACT_ATOMS: atom_id res chain seq x y z
N MET A 1 -13.42 -69.89 -17.48
CA MET A 1 -11.98 -69.82 -17.14
C MET A 1 -11.21 -69.20 -18.31
N LYS A 2 -10.77 -67.95 -18.18
CA LYS A 2 -9.48 -67.43 -18.66
C LYS A 2 -9.44 -65.92 -18.45
N THR A 3 -8.43 -65.52 -17.70
CA THR A 3 -8.15 -64.19 -17.17
C THR A 3 -7.22 -63.41 -18.08
N VAL A 4 -7.17 -62.10 -17.83
CA VAL A 4 -6.06 -61.15 -18.05
C VAL A 4 -6.02 -60.40 -19.38
N PHE A 5 -6.10 -59.05 -19.29
CA PHE A 5 -5.13 -58.03 -19.77
C PHE A 5 -5.72 -56.64 -19.43
N ILE A 6 -5.45 -56.08 -18.25
CA ILE A 6 -4.40 -55.10 -17.94
C ILE A 6 -4.38 -53.90 -18.91
N ALA A 7 -4.82 -52.74 -18.41
CA ALA A 7 -4.24 -51.44 -18.74
C ALA A 7 -4.57 -50.46 -17.60
N ALA A 8 -3.73 -50.47 -16.57
CA ALA A 8 -3.73 -49.46 -15.52
C ALA A 8 -3.16 -48.15 -16.09
N LEU A 9 -4.02 -47.16 -16.30
CA LEU A 9 -3.62 -45.81 -16.67
C LEU A 9 -3.07 -45.10 -15.43
N MET A 10 -1.77 -45.27 -15.23
CA MET A 10 -0.94 -44.56 -14.26
C MET A 10 -0.44 -43.24 -14.89
N LEU A 11 -0.25 -42.24 -14.02
CA LEU A 11 0.57 -41.02 -14.19
C LEU A 11 -0.04 -39.82 -14.92
N CYS A 12 -0.62 -38.92 -14.13
CA CYS A 12 -0.33 -37.49 -14.25
C CYS A 12 0.22 -36.98 -12.91
N VAL A 13 1.53 -37.11 -12.74
CA VAL A 13 2.30 -36.34 -11.76
C VAL A 13 2.23 -34.88 -12.22
N GLY A 14 1.48 -34.06 -11.49
CA GLY A 14 1.50 -32.62 -11.67
C GLY A 14 2.84 -32.09 -11.18
N CYS A 15 3.77 -31.83 -12.11
CA CYS A 15 4.96 -31.04 -11.84
C CYS A 15 4.54 -29.59 -11.57
N SER A 16 4.37 -29.26 -10.29
CA SER A 16 4.55 -27.90 -9.79
C SER A 16 6.03 -27.53 -9.88
N LEU A 17 6.41 -26.78 -10.91
CA LEU A 17 7.58 -25.92 -10.85
C LEU A 17 7.24 -24.64 -11.62
N ASN A 18 6.53 -23.75 -10.92
CA ASN A 18 6.23 -22.41 -11.42
C ASN A 18 7.55 -21.64 -11.54
N ASN A 19 8.02 -21.54 -12.77
CA ASN A 19 9.26 -20.90 -13.16
C ASN A 19 9.00 -19.41 -13.38
N ASN A 20 8.93 -18.62 -12.30
CA ASN A 20 8.95 -17.17 -12.39
C ASN A 20 10.31 -16.66 -11.93
N GLN A 21 11.24 -16.63 -12.88
CA GLN A 21 12.41 -15.74 -12.82
C GLN A 21 11.91 -14.30 -12.61
N PRO A 22 12.40 -13.55 -11.62
CA PRO A 22 12.48 -12.11 -11.74
C PRO A 22 13.70 -11.83 -12.62
N THR A 23 13.45 -11.65 -13.92
CA THR A 23 14.41 -11.03 -14.82
C THR A 23 14.74 -9.63 -14.30
N MET A 24 16.03 -9.37 -14.11
CA MET A 24 16.56 -8.01 -14.01
C MET A 24 16.16 -7.25 -15.28
N ASN A 25 15.20 -6.33 -15.16
CA ASN A 25 14.95 -5.30 -16.17
C ASN A 25 15.64 -4.00 -15.73
N ASN A 26 16.79 -3.73 -16.35
CA ASN A 26 17.36 -2.38 -16.41
C ASN A 26 16.48 -1.52 -17.32
N GLN A 27 15.32 -1.13 -16.81
CA GLN A 27 14.57 0.02 -17.29
C GLN A 27 14.99 1.22 -16.44
N PRO A 28 15.16 2.43 -17.00
CA PRO A 28 15.21 3.63 -16.18
C PRO A 28 13.80 3.86 -15.64
N THR A 29 13.39 3.04 -14.68
CA THR A 29 12.18 3.23 -13.90
C THR A 29 12.43 4.51 -13.14
N MET A 30 11.73 5.60 -13.49
CA MET A 30 11.73 6.81 -12.67
C MET A 30 11.55 6.34 -11.23
N ALA A 31 12.57 6.56 -10.39
CA ALA A 31 12.65 6.02 -9.05
C ALA A 31 11.50 6.60 -8.23
N HIS A 32 10.33 5.97 -8.31
CA HIS A 32 9.20 6.30 -7.45
C HIS A 32 9.62 5.80 -6.08
N GLU A 33 9.85 6.73 -5.16
CA GLU A 33 10.13 6.39 -3.77
C GLU A 33 9.06 5.40 -3.28
N PRO A 34 9.45 4.33 -2.56
CA PRO A 34 8.50 3.34 -2.06
C PRO A 34 7.38 4.02 -1.26
N LEU A 35 6.13 3.67 -1.56
CA LEU A 35 4.97 4.17 -0.83
C LEU A 35 4.71 3.29 0.40
N GLU A 36 4.71 3.89 1.58
CA GLU A 36 4.36 3.24 2.84
C GLU A 36 2.90 3.57 3.22
N SER A 37 2.21 2.63 3.87
CA SER A 37 0.90 2.91 4.46
C SER A 37 1.07 3.52 5.84
N ALA A 38 0.32 4.59 6.13
CA ALA A 38 0.35 5.28 7.41
C ALA A 38 -1.03 5.73 7.87
N LEU A 39 -1.18 5.85 9.20
CA LEU A 39 -2.27 6.56 9.85
C LEU A 39 -1.75 7.92 10.32
N ILE A 40 -2.28 8.99 9.75
CA ILE A 40 -1.98 10.36 10.11
C ILE A 40 -3.17 10.90 10.91
N ILE A 41 -2.90 11.35 12.13
CA ILE A 41 -3.90 12.08 12.92
C ILE A 41 -4.03 13.49 12.31
N GLY A 42 -5.14 14.18 12.50
CA GLY A 42 -5.36 15.57 12.12
C GLY A 42 -5.03 16.56 13.24
N SER A 43 -5.27 17.85 13.01
CA SER A 43 -5.35 18.86 14.07
C SER A 43 -6.81 19.06 14.50
N ALA A 44 -7.03 19.58 15.71
CA ALA A 44 -8.37 19.99 16.16
C ALA A 44 -8.75 21.41 15.70
N GLU A 45 -7.88 22.06 14.92
CA GLU A 45 -8.08 23.39 14.34
C GLU A 45 -9.06 23.35 13.17
N SER A 46 -9.63 24.53 12.85
CA SER A 46 -10.51 24.71 11.70
C SER A 46 -10.03 25.90 10.85
N PRO A 47 -9.62 25.68 9.58
CA PRO A 47 -9.49 24.38 8.91
C PRO A 47 -8.34 23.54 9.48
N ASP A 48 -8.43 22.21 9.40
CA ASP A 48 -7.35 21.33 9.86
C ASP A 48 -6.12 21.46 8.91
N PRO A 49 -4.98 22.02 9.36
CA PRO A 49 -3.78 22.18 8.53
C PRO A 49 -3.23 20.86 7.98
N VAL A 50 -3.40 19.75 8.71
CA VAL A 50 -2.94 18.43 8.26
C VAL A 50 -3.80 17.94 7.12
N LEU A 51 -5.12 18.03 7.26
CA LEU A 51 -6.07 17.63 6.23
C LEU A 51 -5.86 18.46 4.96
N VAL A 52 -5.70 19.78 5.09
CA VAL A 52 -5.40 20.67 3.96
C VAL A 52 -4.15 20.20 3.22
N ARG A 53 -3.07 19.90 3.95
CA ARG A 53 -1.81 19.44 3.34
C ARG A 53 -1.94 18.09 2.66
N VAL A 54 -2.68 17.15 3.25
CA VAL A 54 -2.95 15.84 2.63
C VAL A 54 -3.69 16.01 1.31
N MET A 55 -4.71 16.87 1.26
CA MET A 55 -5.48 17.13 0.03
C MET A 55 -4.61 17.75 -1.08
N GLU A 56 -3.67 18.64 -0.74
CA GLU A 56 -2.71 19.17 -1.72
C GLU A 56 -1.81 18.06 -2.29
N LEU A 57 -1.26 17.23 -1.42
CA LEU A 57 -0.34 16.16 -1.83
C LEU A 57 -1.05 15.06 -2.62
N GLU A 58 -2.31 14.79 -2.32
CA GLU A 58 -3.16 13.89 -3.10
C GLU A 58 -3.39 14.44 -4.51
N LYS A 59 -3.71 15.74 -4.66
CA LYS A 59 -3.85 16.38 -5.98
C LYS A 59 -2.59 16.27 -6.83
N THR A 60 -1.42 16.28 -6.20
CA THR A 60 -0.13 16.09 -6.90
C THR A 60 0.25 14.63 -7.15
N GLY A 61 -0.52 13.68 -6.61
CA GLY A 61 -0.28 12.24 -6.74
C GLY A 61 0.84 11.68 -5.86
N ILE A 62 1.43 12.51 -4.98
CA ILE A 62 2.46 12.10 -4.00
C ILE A 62 1.83 11.22 -2.92
N VAL A 63 0.63 11.59 -2.48
CA VAL A 63 -0.18 10.80 -1.55
C VAL A 63 -1.26 10.06 -2.35
N LYS A 64 -1.51 8.79 -2.00
CA LYS A 64 -2.51 7.93 -2.63
C LYS A 64 -3.36 7.23 -1.57
N ASP A 65 -4.50 6.69 -1.98
CA ASP A 65 -5.43 5.93 -1.14
C ASP A 65 -5.83 6.65 0.15
N VAL A 66 -6.17 7.94 0.04
CA VAL A 66 -6.60 8.74 1.18
C VAL A 66 -7.98 8.31 1.64
N VAL A 67 -8.09 7.92 2.91
CA VAL A 67 -9.34 7.60 3.59
C VAL A 67 -9.41 8.43 4.86
N VAL A 68 -10.36 9.36 4.91
CA VAL A 68 -10.63 10.19 6.08
C VAL A 68 -11.72 9.52 6.92
N GLN A 69 -11.46 9.36 8.21
CA GLN A 69 -12.39 8.76 9.16
C GLN A 69 -13.11 9.85 9.94
N GLU A 70 -14.43 9.71 10.12
CA GLU A 70 -15.27 10.60 10.92
C GLU A 70 -14.90 10.48 12.41
N SER A 71 -13.92 11.30 12.83
CA SER A 71 -13.33 11.30 14.17
C SER A 71 -12.81 12.71 14.50
N PHE A 72 -12.56 12.99 15.78
CA PHE A 72 -12.06 14.29 16.22
C PHE A 72 -10.89 14.15 17.23
N PRO A 73 -9.66 14.59 16.89
CA PRO A 73 -9.21 15.05 15.57
C PRO A 73 -9.41 13.98 14.48
N VAL A 74 -9.49 14.40 13.22
CA VAL A 74 -9.70 13.46 12.11
C VAL A 74 -8.57 12.45 12.04
N GLN A 75 -8.89 11.23 11.62
CA GLN A 75 -7.89 10.19 11.35
C GLN A 75 -7.84 9.94 9.86
N ILE A 76 -6.65 9.91 9.29
CA ILE A 76 -6.44 9.86 7.84
C ILE A 76 -5.52 8.69 7.54
N ARG A 77 -6.05 7.66 6.86
CA ARG A 77 -5.23 6.57 6.32
C ARG A 77 -4.80 6.95 4.92
N LEU A 78 -3.52 6.75 4.60
CA LEU A 78 -2.97 7.08 3.29
C LEU A 78 -1.75 6.22 2.94
N ARG A 79 -1.32 6.29 1.68
CA ARG A 79 -0.02 5.79 1.19
C ARG A 79 0.83 6.93 0.66
N ALA A 80 2.06 7.06 1.12
CA ALA A 80 2.97 8.12 0.68
C ALA A 80 4.45 7.72 0.89
N PRO A 81 5.41 8.42 0.29
CA PRO A 81 6.82 8.25 0.61
C PRO A 81 7.09 8.56 2.10
N ARG A 82 8.08 7.88 2.67
CA ARG A 82 8.46 8.06 4.09
C ARG A 82 8.67 9.53 4.46
N LYS A 83 9.38 10.27 3.60
CA LYS A 83 9.68 11.68 3.79
C LYS A 83 8.41 12.53 3.93
N THR A 84 7.38 12.23 3.14
CA THR A 84 6.08 12.90 3.17
C THR A 84 5.30 12.56 4.43
N ILE A 85 5.32 11.28 4.86
CA ILE A 85 4.71 10.86 6.13
C ILE A 85 5.36 11.60 7.31
N ASP A 86 6.68 11.69 7.32
CA ASP A 86 7.41 12.43 8.35
C ASP A 86 7.12 13.94 8.30
N GLU A 87 6.97 14.53 7.11
CA GLU A 87 6.53 15.92 6.94
C GLU A 87 5.14 16.15 7.55
N LEU A 88 4.16 15.30 7.22
CA LEU A 88 2.79 15.38 7.74
C LEU A 88 2.76 15.25 9.27
N ASN A 89 3.59 14.38 9.84
CA ASN A 89 3.68 14.20 11.29
C ASN A 89 4.37 15.36 12.01
N ARG A 90 5.13 16.20 11.31
CA ARG A 90 5.75 17.41 11.89
C ARG A 90 4.81 18.62 11.89
N ILE A 91 3.66 18.56 11.23
CA ILE A 91 2.67 19.64 11.28
C ILE A 91 2.19 19.78 12.73
N PRO A 92 2.22 20.99 13.31
CA PRO A 92 1.76 21.21 14.68
C PRO A 92 0.33 20.72 14.89
N ARG A 93 0.11 20.00 15.99
CA ARG A 93 -1.22 19.58 16.42
C ARG A 93 -1.66 20.47 17.57
N VAL A 94 -2.67 21.29 17.34
CA VAL A 94 -3.31 22.08 18.41
C VAL A 94 -4.59 21.39 18.81
N GLY A 95 -4.84 21.30 20.12
CA GLY A 95 -6.10 20.76 20.68
C GLY A 95 -6.28 19.24 20.60
N GLY A 96 -5.30 18.48 20.13
CA GLY A 96 -5.29 17.01 20.22
C GLY A 96 -4.77 16.52 21.58
N LEU A 97 -5.36 15.45 22.12
CA LEU A 97 -4.83 14.74 23.28
C LEU A 97 -3.43 14.20 22.96
N ARG A 98 -2.44 14.55 23.78
CA ARG A 98 -1.04 14.09 23.66
C ARG A 98 -0.89 12.67 24.17
#